data_AF-A0A933SWA4-F1
#
_entry.id   AF-A0A933SWA4-F1
#
_cell.length_a   1.000
_cell.length_b   1.000
_cell.length_c   1.000
_cell.angle_alpha   90.00
_cell.angle_beta   90.00
_cell.angle_gamma   90.00
#
_symmetry.space_group_name_H-M   'P 1'
#
loop_
_entity.id
_entity.type
_entity.pdbx_description
1 polymer ?
#
loop_
_entity_poly.entity_id
_entity_poly.type
_entity_poly.pdbx_seq_one_letter_code
_entity_poly.pdbx_strand_id
1 'polypeptide(L)'
;VADKDLPIRNRGVHKGIKEFYLKDEFLNLRIGYNFDDEIELWHYPVETISLSEQGVERIYQGTAFLFVKKLYLDDSHKSGFTISLGENNK
;
A
#
# COMPACT_ATOMS: atom_id res chain seq x y z
N VAL A 1 -12.75 -9.22 9.52
CA VAL A 1 -12.53 -9.49 8.08
C VAL A 1 -11.19 -10.18 8.00
N ALA A 2 -11.09 -11.36 7.39
CA ALA A 2 -9.90 -12.20 7.46
C ALA A 2 -8.63 -11.42 7.05
N ASP A 3 -7.57 -11.52 7.85
CA ASP A 3 -6.21 -11.11 7.47
C ASP A 3 -5.89 -11.80 6.14
N LYS A 4 -5.91 -11.02 5.06
CA LYS A 4 -5.56 -11.50 3.72
C LYS A 4 -4.21 -10.94 3.38
N ASP A 5 -3.18 -11.77 3.50
CA ASP A 5 -1.86 -11.44 3.00
C ASP A 5 -1.91 -11.34 1.47
N LEU A 6 -1.43 -10.21 0.95
CA LEU A 6 -1.39 -9.92 -0.47
C LEU A 6 0.06 -9.73 -0.91
N PRO A 7 0.52 -10.42 -1.96
CA PRO A 7 1.84 -10.18 -2.52
C PRO A 7 1.97 -8.73 -3.00
N ILE A 8 3.02 -8.03 -2.55
CA ILE A 8 3.19 -6.60 -2.86
C ILE A 8 3.45 -6.35 -4.36
N ARG A 9 4.01 -7.32 -5.09
CA ARG A 9 4.34 -7.23 -6.53
C ARG A 9 3.15 -7.43 -7.47
N ASN A 10 1.92 -7.21 -7.02
CA ASN A 10 0.73 -7.26 -7.88
C ASN A 10 0.02 -5.90 -7.88
N ARG A 11 -1.05 -5.77 -8.68
CA ARG A 11 -1.91 -4.59 -8.70
C ARG A 11 -3.28 -4.92 -8.12
N GLY A 12 -3.91 -3.96 -7.44
CA GLY A 12 -5.22 -4.18 -6.86
C GLY A 12 -5.95 -2.90 -6.44
N VAL A 13 -7.24 -3.06 -6.21
CA VAL A 13 -8.14 -2.05 -5.64
C VAL A 13 -8.93 -2.72 -4.53
N HIS A 14 -8.88 -2.17 -3.33
CA HIS A 14 -9.56 -2.68 -2.15
C HIS A 14 -10.45 -1.58 -1.58
N LYS A 15 -11.74 -1.88 -1.39
CA LYS A 15 -12.73 -0.90 -0.91
C LYS A 15 -13.00 -1.11 0.58
N GLY A 16 -13.40 -0.04 1.28
CA GLY A 16 -13.77 -0.11 2.69
C GLY A 16 -12.57 -0.39 3.59
N ILE A 17 -11.37 0.07 3.20
CA ILE A 17 -10.16 -0.14 4.00
C ILE A 17 -10.09 0.94 5.07
N LYS A 18 -10.00 0.50 6.33
CA LYS A 18 -9.75 1.39 7.47
C LYS A 18 -8.35 1.24 8.05
N GLU A 19 -7.74 0.09 7.84
CA GLU A 19 -6.36 -0.18 8.23
C GLU A 19 -5.73 -1.21 7.29
N PHE A 20 -4.43 -1.11 7.11
CA PHE A 20 -3.61 -2.16 6.51
C PHE A 20 -2.17 -2.03 7.03
N TYR A 21 -1.35 -3.06 6.80
CA TYR A 21 0.06 -3.00 7.12
C TYR A 21 0.91 -3.64 6.02
N LEU A 22 2.13 -3.14 5.91
CA LEU A 22 3.19 -3.76 5.11
C LEU A 22 4.09 -4.55 6.04
N LYS A 23 4.46 -5.74 5.60
CA LYS A 23 5.37 -6.64 6.31
C LYS A 23 6.59 -6.91 5.43
N ASP A 24 7.77 -6.64 5.95
CA ASP A 24 9.05 -7.07 5.37
C ASP A 24 9.71 -8.05 6.33
N GLU A 25 9.76 -9.31 5.94
CA GLU A 25 10.35 -10.38 6.77
C GLU A 25 11.88 -10.33 6.79
N PHE A 26 12.48 -9.83 5.71
CA PHE A 26 13.94 -9.74 5.62
C PHE A 26 14.48 -8.66 6.56
N LEU A 27 13.75 -7.55 6.67
CA LEU A 27 14.10 -6.43 7.56
C LEU A 27 13.42 -6.49 8.94
N ASN A 28 12.59 -7.50 9.21
CA ASN A 28 11.72 -7.58 10.40
C ASN A 28 10.93 -6.27 10.63
N LEU A 29 10.40 -5.68 9.56
CA LEU A 29 9.77 -4.37 9.56
C LEU A 29 8.26 -4.46 9.30
N ARG A 30 7.49 -3.80 10.16
CA ARG A 30 6.05 -3.60 9.99
C ARG A 30 5.72 -2.11 9.88
N ILE A 31 5.03 -1.73 8.82
CA ILE A 31 4.51 -0.37 8.63
C ILE A 31 2.99 -0.43 8.63
N GLY A 32 2.34 0.13 9.65
CA GLY A 32 0.88 0.17 9.76
C GLY A 32 0.32 1.50 9.28
N TYR A 33 -0.84 1.45 8.61
CA TYR A 33 -1.63 2.60 8.23
C TYR A 33 -3.01 2.47 8.85
N ASN A 34 -3.47 3.50 9.56
CA ASN A 34 -4.80 3.56 10.16
C ASN A 34 -5.48 4.88 9.75
N PHE A 35 -6.66 4.79 9.15
CA PHE A 35 -7.40 5.91 8.59
C PHE A 35 -8.58 6.28 9.48
N ASP A 36 -8.86 7.58 9.60
CA ASP A 36 -10.00 8.07 10.39
C ASP A 36 -11.33 7.57 9.82
N ASP A 37 -11.40 7.45 8.49
CA ASP A 37 -12.56 6.97 7.71
C ASP A 37 -12.14 5.87 6.72
N GLU A 38 -13.11 5.10 6.21
CA GLU A 38 -12.87 4.13 5.15
C GLU A 38 -12.41 4.78 3.84
N ILE A 39 -11.43 4.16 3.19
CA ILE A 39 -10.87 4.56 1.89
C ILE A 39 -10.90 3.41 0.87
N GLU A 40 -10.72 3.76 -0.40
CA GLU A 40 -10.30 2.79 -1.41
C GLU A 40 -8.77 2.78 -1.49
N LEU A 41 -8.15 1.63 -1.24
CA LEU A 41 -6.71 1.41 -1.34
C LEU A 41 -6.39 0.87 -2.73
N TRP A 42 -5.62 1.63 -3.49
CA TRP A 42 -5.10 1.17 -4.77
C TRP A 42 -3.61 0.92 -4.62
N HIS A 43 -3.12 -0.17 -5.23
CA HIS A 43 -1.69 -0.45 -5.24
C HIS A 43 -1.23 -0.98 -6.59
N TYR A 44 0.01 -0.65 -6.95
CA TYR A 44 0.59 -0.99 -8.24
C TYR A 44 2.11 -1.18 -8.14
N PRO A 45 2.69 -2.23 -8.76
CA PRO A 45 4.12 -2.45 -8.75
C PRO A 45 4.79 -1.48 -9.72
N VAL A 46 5.71 -0.65 -9.21
CA VAL A 46 6.52 0.24 -10.03
C VAL A 46 7.70 -0.55 -10.55
N GLU A 47 7.83 -0.60 -11.88
CA GLU A 47 8.84 -1.40 -12.56
C GLU A 47 9.55 -0.56 -13.60
N THR A 48 10.86 -0.77 -13.74
CA THR A 48 11.67 -0.18 -14.81
C THR A 48 12.00 -1.23 -15.85
N ILE A 49 12.13 -0.80 -17.11
CA ILE A 49 12.67 -1.63 -18.17
C ILE A 49 14.16 -1.31 -18.28
N SER A 50 14.98 -2.34 -18.18
CA SER A 50 16.43 -2.27 -18.35
C SER A 50 16.82 -3.09 -19.57
N LEU A 51 17.74 -2.57 -20.38
CA LEU A 51 18.33 -3.29 -21.49
C LEU A 51 19.78 -3.62 -21.13
N SER A 52 20.14 -4.90 -21.13
CA SER A 52 21.49 -5.41 -20.91
C SER A 52 21.95 -6.24 -22.11
N GLU A 53 23.21 -6.68 -22.11
CA GLU A 53 23.74 -7.62 -23.11
C GLU A 53 23.00 -8.97 -23.13
N GLN A 54 22.33 -9.31 -22.03
CA GLN A 54 21.56 -10.55 -21.85
C GLN A 54 20.09 -10.39 -22.28
N GLY A 55 19.66 -9.18 -22.64
CA GLY A 55 18.33 -8.89 -23.15
C GLY A 55 17.60 -7.80 -22.36
N VAL A 56 16.27 -7.79 -22.52
CA VAL A 56 15.37 -6.85 -21.83
C VAL A 56 14.89 -7.46 -20.53
N GLU A 57 15.10 -6.75 -19.42
CA GLU A 57 14.66 -7.14 -18.10
C GLU A 57 13.68 -6.12 -17.52
N ARG A 58 12.68 -6.63 -16.81
CA ARG A 58 11.75 -5.82 -16.02
C ARG A 58 12.16 -5.91 -14.56
N ILE A 59 12.53 -4.77 -13.99
CA ILE A 59 13.07 -4.69 -12.63
C ILE A 59 12.03 -4.04 -11.72
N TYR A 60 11.61 -4.75 -10.69
CA TYR A 60 10.71 -4.23 -9.65
C TYR A 60 11.46 -3.23 -8.75
N GLN A 61 10.95 -2.00 -8.67
CA GLN A 61 11.54 -0.91 -7.89
C GLN A 61 10.79 -0.60 -6.59
N GLY A 62 9.61 -1.19 -6.41
CA GLY A 62 8.75 -0.91 -5.27
C GLY A 62 7.28 -0.96 -5.64
N THR A 63 6.42 -0.68 -4.68
CA THR A 63 4.98 -0.61 -4.89
C THR A 63 4.47 0.74 -4.45
N ALA A 64 3.69 1.37 -5.33
CA ALA A 64 3.00 2.60 -5.02
C ALA A 64 1.66 2.25 -4.36
N PHE A 65 1.31 3.00 -3.31
CA PHE A 65 0.00 2.96 -2.67
C PHE A 65 -0.69 4.30 -2.86
N LEU A 66 -1.96 4.27 -3.26
CA LEU A 66 -2.80 5.44 -3.43
C LEU A 66 -4.06 5.27 -2.57
N PHE A 67 -4.30 6.25 -1.69
CA PHE A 67 -5.47 6.28 -0.81
C PHE A 67 -6.52 7.19 -1.44
N VAL A 68 -7.60 6.59 -1.94
CA VAL A 68 -8.64 7.30 -2.69
C VAL A 68 -9.87 7.48 -1.80
N LYS A 69 -10.34 8.73 -1.71
CA LYS A 69 -11.53 9.11 -0.94
C LYS A 69 -12.42 10.05 -1.74
N LYS A 70 -13.72 9.81 -1.72
CA LYS A 70 -14.71 10.75 -2.28
C LYS A 70 -14.94 11.87 -1.27
N LEU A 71 -14.88 13.11 -1.74
CA LEU A 71 -15.17 14.30 -0.94
C LEU A 71 -16.54 14.85 -1.34
N TYR A 72 -17.34 15.19 -0.34
CA TYR A 72 -18.59 15.93 -0.51
C TYR A 72 -18.33 17.39 -0.12
N LEU A 73 -18.71 18.33 -1.00
CA LEU A 73 -18.29 19.74 -0.94
C LEU A 73 -19.16 20.61 -0.03
N ASP A 74 -20.25 20.06 0.49
CA ASP A 74 -21.23 20.70 1.36
C ASP A 74 -20.84 20.66 2.85
N ASP A 75 -19.90 19.80 3.24
CA ASP A 75 -19.42 19.68 4.61
C ASP A 75 -17.91 19.93 4.73
N SER A 76 -17.49 20.57 5.83
CA SER A 76 -16.08 20.68 6.21
C SER A 76 -15.53 19.29 6.60
N HIS A 77 -15.12 18.49 5.61
CA HIS A 77 -14.58 17.15 5.84
C HIS A 77 -13.08 17.20 6.20
N LYS A 78 -12.73 16.75 7.41
CA LYS A 78 -11.33 16.46 7.77
C LYS A 78 -11.03 15.00 7.47
N SER A 79 -9.87 14.73 6.89
CA SER A 79 -9.39 13.37 6.67
C SER A 79 -7.94 13.28 7.11
N GLY A 80 -7.65 12.35 8.01
CA GLY A 80 -6.31 12.01 8.43
C GLY A 80 -6.06 10.51 8.37
N PHE A 81 -4.79 10.17 8.56
CA PHE A 81 -4.35 8.82 8.82
C PHE A 81 -3.07 8.85 9.64
N THR A 82 -2.81 7.78 10.37
CA THR A 82 -1.59 7.59 11.14
C THR A 82 -0.74 6.51 10.49
N ILE A 83 0.57 6.73 10.48
CA ILE A 83 1.56 5.72 10.09
C ILE A 83 2.28 5.27 11.36
N SER A 84 2.30 3.96 11.60
CA SER A 84 3.07 3.34 12.68
C SER A 84 4.23 2.52 12.10
N LEU A 85 5.37 2.54 12.79
CA LEU A 85 6.52 1.72 12.49
C LEU A 85 6.77 0.77 13.66
N GLY A 86 7.02 -0.50 13.35
CA GLY A 86 7.32 -1.50 14.36
C GLY A 86 8.00 -2.71 13.75
N GLU A 87 8.14 -3.74 14.57
CA GLU A 87 8.66 -5.05 14.16
C GLU A 87 7.51 -5.99 13.82
N ASN A 88 7.81 -7.08 13.10
CA ASN A 88 6.79 -8.06 12.73
C ASN A 88 6.21 -8.82 13.93
N ASN A 89 6.89 -8.77 15.08
CA ASN A 89 6.57 -9.51 16.30
C ASN A 89 6.30 -8.56 17.48
N LYS A 90 5.15 -7.88 17.45
CA LYS A 90 4.40 -7.39 18.62
C LYS A 90 2.92 -7.43 18.33
#